data_AF-A0A2V7TLX8-F1
#
_entry.id   AF-A0A2V7TLX8-F1
#
_cell.length_a   1.000
_cell.length_b   1.000
_cell.length_c   1.000
_cell.angle_alpha   90.00
_cell.angle_beta   90.00
_cell.angle_gamma   90.00
#
_symmetry.space_group_name_H-M   'P 1'
#
loop_
_entity.id
_entity.type
_entity.pdbx_description
1 polymer ?
#
loop_
_entity_poly.entity_id
_entity_poly.type
_entity_poly.pdbx_seq_one_letter_code
_entity_poly.pdbx_strand_id
1 'polypeptide(L)'
;MALEHKWARARKRAGLKNRIMHDLRRTAARDFRRAGVSEGEIMKLCGWKTRAMFDRYNIIDEADLASAVAKRFSPANGTLAAQKRVSRQGAAA
;
A
#
# COMPACT_ATOMS: atom_id res chain seq x y z
N MET A 1 22.87 -10.74 -17.80
CA MET A 1 23.02 -10.39 -19.24
C MET A 1 21.75 -10.58 -20.08
N ALA A 2 21.00 -11.71 -20.03
CA ALA A 2 19.79 -11.88 -20.87
C ALA A 2 18.57 -11.03 -20.43
N LEU A 3 18.33 -10.89 -19.12
CA LEU A 3 17.17 -10.19 -18.59
C LEU A 3 17.24 -8.66 -18.79
N GLU A 4 18.42 -8.08 -18.59
CA GLU A 4 18.65 -6.64 -18.81
C GLU A 4 18.46 -6.24 -20.27
N HIS A 5 18.89 -7.08 -21.21
CA HIS A 5 18.72 -6.82 -22.65
C HIS A 5 17.24 -6.89 -23.06
N LYS A 6 16.50 -7.88 -22.54
CA LYS A 6 15.03 -7.97 -22.73
C LYS A 6 14.32 -6.76 -22.10
N TRP A 7 14.77 -6.32 -20.92
CA TRP A 7 14.24 -5.13 -20.25
C TRP A 7 14.49 -3.85 -21.05
N ALA A 8 15.69 -3.67 -21.59
CA ALA A 8 16.03 -2.51 -22.42
C ALA A 8 15.11 -2.42 -23.63
N ARG A 9 14.83 -3.55 -24.30
CA ARG A 9 13.84 -3.61 -25.39
C ARG A 9 12.43 -3.29 -24.92
N ALA A 10 11.97 -3.87 -23.81
CA ALA A 10 10.64 -3.62 -23.27
C ALA A 10 10.44 -2.13 -22.92
N ARG A 11 11.40 -1.51 -22.25
CA ARG A 11 11.40 -0.07 -21.95
C ARG A 11 11.37 0.79 -23.19
N LYS A 12 12.19 0.47 -24.20
CA LYS A 12 12.22 1.21 -25.46
C LYS A 12 10.85 1.18 -26.14
N ARG A 13 10.21 0.01 -26.17
CA ARG A 13 8.84 -0.16 -26.72
C ARG A 13 7.79 0.61 -25.93
N ALA A 14 7.91 0.67 -24.61
CA ALA A 14 7.00 1.41 -23.74
C ALA A 14 7.28 2.93 -23.68
N GLY A 15 8.28 3.44 -24.41
CA GLY A 15 8.66 4.87 -24.36
C GLY A 15 9.30 5.30 -23.03
N LEU A 16 9.74 4.36 -22.18
CA LEU A 16 10.23 4.64 -20.84
C LEU A 16 11.76 4.86 -20.82
N LYS A 17 12.17 6.13 -20.71
CA LYS A 17 13.58 6.51 -20.48
C LYS A 17 13.97 6.31 -19.01
N ASN A 18 15.21 5.87 -18.76
CA ASN A 18 15.86 5.72 -17.45
C ASN A 18 15.17 4.86 -16.35
N ARG A 19 14.33 3.87 -16.68
CA ARG A 19 13.69 2.95 -15.70
C ARG A 19 14.42 1.63 -15.46
N ILE A 20 15.02 1.39 -14.31
CA ILE A 20 15.69 0.11 -14.05
C ILE A 20 14.70 -0.93 -13.52
N MET A 21 15.02 -2.22 -13.66
CA MET A 21 14.15 -3.31 -13.15
C MET A 21 13.83 -3.15 -11.66
N HIS A 22 14.78 -2.58 -10.89
CA HIS A 22 14.58 -2.32 -9.47
C HIS A 22 13.40 -1.37 -9.18
N ASP A 23 13.05 -0.48 -10.11
CA ASP A 23 11.91 0.43 -9.95
C ASP A 23 10.56 -0.30 -9.92
N LEU A 24 10.50 -1.52 -10.47
CA LEU A 24 9.30 -2.36 -10.40
C LEU A 24 8.96 -2.78 -8.97
N ARG A 25 9.95 -2.86 -8.07
CA ARG A 25 9.71 -3.19 -6.65
C ARG A 25 8.93 -2.08 -5.95
N ARG A 26 9.22 -0.80 -6.29
CA ARG A 26 8.44 0.37 -5.82
C ARG A 26 7.02 0.35 -6.36
N THR A 27 6.88 0.01 -7.63
CA THR A 27 5.57 -0.08 -8.30
C THR A 27 4.71 -1.16 -7.64
N ALA A 28 5.27 -2.37 -7.44
CA ALA A 28 4.57 -3.47 -6.79
C ALA A 28 4.09 -3.11 -5.36
N ALA A 29 4.94 -2.48 -4.53
CA ALA A 29 4.56 -2.09 -3.17
C ALA A 29 3.32 -1.17 -3.17
N ARG A 30 3.33 -0.16 -4.04
CA ARG A 30 2.26 0.85 -4.12
C ARG A 30 0.99 0.29 -4.73
N ASP A 31 1.10 -0.47 -5.81
CA ASP A 31 -0.05 -0.99 -6.55
C ASP A 31 -0.84 -2.00 -5.70
N PHE A 32 -0.15 -2.94 -5.06
CA PHE A 32 -0.85 -3.89 -4.18
C PHE A 32 -1.48 -3.22 -2.97
N ARG A 33 -0.81 -2.23 -2.36
CA ARG A 33 -1.40 -1.46 -1.25
C ARG A 33 -2.64 -0.70 -1.70
N ARG A 34 -2.60 -0.06 -2.88
CA ARG A 34 -3.75 0.67 -3.45
C ARG A 34 -4.92 -0.26 -3.78
N ALA A 35 -4.62 -1.49 -4.19
CA ALA A 35 -5.59 -2.56 -4.38
C ALA A 35 -6.17 -3.11 -3.05
N GLY A 36 -5.64 -2.70 -1.89
CA GLY A 36 -6.14 -3.09 -0.58
C GLY A 36 -5.59 -4.41 -0.04
N VAL A 37 -4.53 -4.95 -0.64
CA VAL A 37 -3.86 -6.18 -0.16
C VAL A 37 -3.14 -5.87 1.15
N SER A 38 -3.17 -6.80 2.12
CA SER A 38 -2.50 -6.57 3.39
C SER A 38 -0.98 -6.57 3.22
N GLU A 39 -0.29 -5.76 4.03
CA GLU A 39 1.16 -5.59 3.88
C GLU A 39 1.94 -6.90 4.09
N GLY A 40 1.45 -7.78 4.96
CA GLY A 40 2.05 -9.12 5.18
C GLY A 40 1.92 -10.03 3.95
N GLU A 41 0.80 -9.97 3.23
CA GLU A 41 0.64 -10.69 1.96
C GLU A 41 1.53 -10.10 0.87
N ILE A 42 1.63 -8.77 0.79
CA ILE A 42 2.51 -8.09 -0.18
C ILE A 42 3.97 -8.52 0.05
N MET A 43 4.42 -8.53 1.32
CA MET A 43 5.77 -8.98 1.66
C MET A 43 6.03 -10.43 1.24
N LYS A 44 5.07 -11.34 1.45
CA LYS A 44 5.16 -12.74 1.01
C LYS A 44 5.22 -12.85 -0.51
N LEU A 45 4.32 -12.16 -1.22
CA LEU A 45 4.26 -12.16 -2.69
C LEU A 45 5.53 -11.59 -3.32
N CYS A 46 6.07 -10.50 -2.76
CA CYS A 46 7.24 -9.83 -3.30
C CYS A 46 8.58 -10.40 -2.78
N GLY A 47 8.53 -11.39 -1.88
CA GLY A 47 9.71 -12.01 -1.26
C GLY A 47 10.51 -11.06 -0.37
N TRP A 48 9.85 -10.13 0.33
CA TRP A 48 10.50 -9.20 1.27
C TRP A 48 10.54 -9.80 2.67
N LYS A 49 11.75 -10.15 3.11
CA LYS A 49 11.99 -10.78 4.41
C LYS A 49 11.84 -9.83 5.60
N THR A 50 12.17 -8.55 5.40
CA THR A 50 12.20 -7.56 6.48
C THR A 50 11.23 -6.43 6.22
N ARG A 51 10.64 -5.91 7.31
CA ARG A 51 9.70 -4.79 7.22
C ARG A 51 10.35 -3.52 6.65
N ALA A 52 11.59 -3.25 7.05
CA ALA A 52 12.38 -2.14 6.50
C ALA A 52 12.52 -2.19 4.97
N MET A 53 12.49 -3.39 4.35
CA MET A 53 12.52 -3.49 2.89
C MET A 53 11.20 -3.10 2.25
N PHE A 54 10.07 -3.48 2.86
CA PHE A 54 8.75 -3.02 2.42
C PHE A 54 8.64 -1.50 2.55
N ASP A 55 9.00 -0.94 3.71
CA ASP A 55 8.88 0.49 3.99
C ASP A 55 9.70 1.36 3.00
N ARG A 56 10.88 0.89 2.58
CA ARG A 56 11.70 1.60 1.57
C ARG A 56 10.98 1.78 0.22
N TYR A 57 10.11 0.86 -0.14
CA TYR A 57 9.37 0.88 -1.41
C TYR A 57 7.94 1.40 -1.25
N ASN A 58 7.38 1.30 -0.04
CA ASN A 58 6.05 1.77 0.32
C ASN A 58 6.02 3.30 0.49
N ILE A 59 6.17 4.04 -0.59
CA ILE A 59 6.06 5.50 -0.57
C ILE A 59 4.57 5.86 -0.51
N ILE A 60 4.18 6.62 0.51
CA ILE A 60 2.82 7.13 0.71
C ILE A 60 2.83 8.61 0.34
N ASP A 61 1.99 9.01 -0.61
CA ASP A 61 1.79 10.42 -0.97
C ASP A 61 0.50 11.00 -0.34
N GLU A 62 0.32 12.32 -0.42
CA GLU A 62 -0.86 12.99 0.14
C GLU A 62 -2.17 12.48 -0.46
N ALA A 63 -2.17 12.14 -1.75
CA ALA A 63 -3.34 11.59 -2.44
C ALA A 63 -3.69 10.19 -1.90
N ASP A 64 -2.69 9.37 -1.56
CA ASP A 64 -2.88 8.08 -0.91
C ASP A 64 -3.57 8.25 0.46
N LEU A 65 -3.14 9.24 1.25
CA LEU A 65 -3.76 9.54 2.56
C LEU A 65 -5.20 10.03 2.40
N ALA A 66 -5.44 10.97 1.49
CA ALA A 66 -6.79 11.47 1.18
C ALA A 66 -7.71 10.34 0.70
N SER A 67 -7.21 9.45 -0.16
CA SER A 67 -7.95 8.27 -0.62
C SER A 67 -8.27 7.32 0.53
N ALA A 68 -7.33 7.10 1.46
CA ALA A 68 -7.55 6.24 2.62
C ALA A 68 -8.65 6.81 3.54
N VAL A 69 -8.62 8.11 3.82
CA VAL A 69 -9.65 8.81 4.60
C VAL A 69 -11.00 8.73 3.88
N ALA A 70 -11.05 9.05 2.59
CA ALA A 70 -12.27 8.96 1.80
C ALA A 70 -12.84 7.53 1.79
N LYS A 71 -12.01 6.49 1.62
CA LYS A 71 -12.44 5.09 1.71
C LYS A 71 -13.01 4.75 3.09
N ARG A 72 -12.41 5.27 4.18
CA ARG A 72 -12.86 5.00 5.55
C ARG A 72 -14.19 5.67 5.89
N PHE A 73 -14.40 6.90 5.43
CA PHE A 73 -15.55 7.72 5.81
C PHE A 73 -16.60 7.88 4.69
N SER A 74 -16.40 7.23 3.53
CA SER A 74 -17.40 7.21 2.47
C SER A 74 -18.71 6.63 3.02
N PRO A 75 -19.86 7.30 2.79
CA PRO A 75 -21.15 6.88 3.33
C PRO A 75 -21.60 5.48 2.88
N ALA A 76 -20.99 4.94 1.81
CA ALA A 76 -21.21 3.56 1.37
C ALA A 76 -20.65 2.50 2.35
N ASN A 77 -19.73 2.86 3.25
CA ASN A 77 -19.08 1.93 4.20
C ASN A 77 -19.70 1.92 5.60
N GLY A 78 -20.92 2.46 5.75
CA GLY A 78 -21.75 2.24 6.92
C GLY A 78 -21.57 3.30 8.02
N THR A 79 -22.69 3.95 8.32
CA THR A 79 -23.01 4.64 9.58
C THR A 79 -22.24 4.09 10.78
N LEU A 80 -21.30 4.88 11.29
CA LEU A 80 -20.78 4.71 12.65
C LEU A 80 -21.92 5.02 13.61
N ALA A 81 -22.67 3.97 13.99
CA ALA A 81 -23.44 3.97 15.22
C ALA A 81 -22.50 4.46 16.33
N ALA A 82 -22.84 5.62 16.88
CA ALA A 82 -22.13 6.29 17.95
C ALA A 82 -21.65 5.27 18.98
N GLN A 83 -20.34 5.21 19.22
CA GLN A 83 -19.79 4.45 20.32
C GLN A 83 -20.47 4.95 21.60
N LYS A 84 -21.40 4.15 22.13
CA LYS A 84 -21.99 4.37 23.45
C LYS A 84 -20.83 4.47 24.43
N ARG A 85 -20.60 5.66 24.96
CA ARG A 85 -19.78 5.89 26.15
C ARG A 85 -20.27 4.91 27.21
N VAL A 86 -19.46 3.92 27.54
CA VAL A 86 -19.73 3.02 28.67
C VAL A 86 -19.74 3.89 29.92
N SER A 87 -20.93 4.20 30.43
CA SER A 87 -21.12 4.82 31.73
C SER A 87 -20.62 3.85 32.78
N ARG A 88 -19.51 4.17 33.46
CA ARG A 88 -19.15 3.48 34.70
C ARG A 88 -20.26 3.75 35.71
N GLN A 89 -21.09 2.76 35.96
CA GLN A 89 -21.97 2.70 37.12
C GLN A 89 -21.16 2.19 38.32
N GLY A 90 -21.22 2.94 39.42
CA GLY A 90 -21.24 2.43 40.79
C GLY A 90 -19.97 1.78 41.35
N ALA A 91 -19.34 2.47 42.30
CA ALA A 91 -18.84 1.83 43.51
C ALA A 91 -19.07 2.80 44.67
N ALA A 92 -20.15 2.56 45.40
CA ALA A 92 -20.35 3.06 46.75
C ALA A 92 -19.75 2.01 47.70
N ALA A 93 -18.86 2.44 48.59
CA ALA A 93 -18.60 1.90 49.93
C ALA A 93 -17.59 2.83 50.62
#